data_AF-A0A4Y8C918-F1
#
_entry.id   AF-A0A4Y8C918-F1
#
_cell.length_a   1.000
_cell.length_b   1.000
_cell.length_c   1.000
_cell.angle_alpha   90.00
_cell.angle_beta   90.00
_cell.angle_gamma   90.00
#
_symmetry.space_group_name_H-M   'P 1'
#
loop_
_entity.id
_entity.type
_entity.pdbx_description
1 polymer ?
#
loop_
_entity_poly.entity_id
_entity_poly.type
_entity_poly.pdbx_seq_one_letter_code
_entity_poly.pdbx_strand_id
1 'polypeptide(L)'
;YVQISGVLKRVATKLSKVCNDLRLLSSGPKCGLNEINLPKMQPGSSIMPGKVNPVIPEVVNQVCYFVIGADVTVTFACEGGQLQLNVFEPVAAYSLFNSIVML
;
A
#
# COMPACT_ATOMS: atom_id res chain seq x y z
N TYR A 1 20.11 -3.65 0.22
CA TYR A 1 18.89 -2.97 0.68
C TYR A 1 18.14 -2.25 -0.44
N VAL A 2 18.72 -1.22 -1.08
CA VAL A 2 18.03 -0.36 -2.09
C VAL A 2 17.36 -1.14 -3.23
N GLN A 3 18.06 -2.08 -3.87
CA GLN A 3 17.48 -2.82 -5.00
C GLN A 3 16.21 -3.60 -4.62
N ILE A 4 16.22 -4.30 -3.48
CA ILE A 4 15.08 -5.08 -3.00
C ILE A 4 13.92 -4.14 -2.65
N SER A 5 14.22 -3.04 -1.94
CA SER A 5 13.24 -1.99 -1.64
C SER A 5 12.58 -1.42 -2.89
N GLY A 6 13.38 -1.14 -3.94
CA GLY A 6 12.85 -0.64 -5.22
C GLY A 6 11.94 -1.65 -5.94
N VAL A 7 12.22 -2.95 -5.81
CA VAL A 7 11.33 -4.01 -6.31
C VAL A 7 10.01 -4.02 -5.54
N LEU A 8 10.03 -3.89 -4.21
CA LEU A 8 8.83 -3.80 -3.39
C LEU A 8 8.00 -2.56 -3.75
N LYS A 9 8.62 -1.39 -3.89
CA LYS A 9 7.94 -0.17 -4.37
C LYS A 9 7.23 -0.41 -5.71
N ARG A 10 7.88 -1.08 -6.66
CA ARG A 10 7.31 -1.40 -7.96
C ARG A 10 6.08 -2.30 -7.83
N VAL A 11 6.15 -3.33 -6.97
CA VAL A 11 5.00 -4.21 -6.68
C VAL A 11 3.87 -3.41 -6.02
N ALA A 12 4.16 -2.64 -4.99
CA ALA A 12 3.20 -1.79 -4.28
C ALA A 12 2.50 -0.80 -5.23
N THR A 13 3.22 -0.20 -6.18
CA THR A 13 2.65 0.74 -7.16
C THR A 13 1.64 0.03 -8.08
N LYS A 14 1.97 -1.17 -8.56
CA LYS A 14 1.05 -1.98 -9.39
C LYS A 14 -0.16 -2.45 -8.60
N LEU A 15 0.05 -2.95 -7.38
CA LEU A 15 -1.01 -3.43 -6.51
C LEU A 15 -1.98 -2.30 -6.14
N SER A 16 -1.45 -1.14 -5.76
CA SER A 16 -2.24 0.06 -5.48
C SER A 16 -3.10 0.48 -6.68
N LYS A 17 -2.55 0.41 -7.91
CA LYS A 17 -3.31 0.66 -9.14
C LYS A 17 -4.45 -0.34 -9.30
N VAL A 18 -4.19 -1.64 -9.14
CA VAL A 18 -5.24 -2.67 -9.22
C VAL A 18 -6.34 -2.42 -8.18
N CYS A 19 -5.98 -2.07 -6.94
CA CYS A 19 -6.95 -1.71 -5.91
C CYS A 19 -7.75 -0.46 -6.27
N ASN A 20 -7.14 0.54 -6.92
CA ASN A 20 -7.86 1.72 -7.41
C ASN A 20 -8.91 1.35 -8.47
N ASP A 21 -8.55 0.50 -9.42
CA ASP A 21 -9.50 0.01 -10.43
C ASP A 21 -10.65 -0.75 -9.76
N LEU A 22 -10.36 -1.67 -8.82
CA LEU A 22 -11.40 -2.42 -8.11
C LEU A 22 -12.39 -1.50 -7.37
N ARG A 23 -11.89 -0.45 -6.71
CA ARG A 23 -12.75 0.55 -6.04
C ARG A 23 -13.59 1.34 -7.03
N LEU A 24 -13.02 1.72 -8.17
CA LEU A 24 -13.73 2.49 -9.20
C LEU A 24 -14.81 1.65 -9.89
N LEU A 25 -14.47 0.43 -10.33
CA LEU A 25 -15.38 -0.50 -11.00
C LEU A 25 -16.53 -0.96 -10.08
N SER A 26 -16.32 -0.98 -8.77
CA SER A 26 -17.35 -1.28 -7.76
C SER A 26 -18.11 -0.06 -7.24
N SER A 27 -17.84 1.15 -7.77
CA SER A 27 -18.57 2.36 -7.36
C SER A 27 -20.06 2.26 -7.70
N GLY A 28 -20.95 2.62 -6.79
CA GLY A 28 -22.38 2.40 -6.98
C GLY A 28 -23.19 2.50 -5.67
N PRO A 29 -24.41 1.91 -5.61
CA PRO A 29 -24.99 0.98 -6.59
C PRO A 29 -25.79 1.63 -7.72
N LYS A 30 -26.18 2.90 -7.60
CA LYS A 30 -26.97 3.62 -8.63
C LYS A 30 -26.23 4.79 -9.28
N CYS A 31 -25.29 5.41 -8.55
CA CYS A 31 -24.58 6.63 -8.95
C CYS A 31 -23.08 6.37 -9.17
N GLY A 32 -22.72 5.24 -9.80
CA GLY A 32 -21.35 4.83 -10.09
C GLY A 32 -21.31 3.86 -11.27
N LEU A 33 -20.18 3.19 -11.48
CA LEU A 33 -20.01 2.22 -12.59
C LEU A 33 -20.74 0.89 -12.33
N ASN A 34 -20.59 0.33 -11.13
CA ASN A 34 -21.21 -0.90 -10.68
C ASN A 34 -21.00 -2.10 -11.64
N GLU A 35 -19.82 -2.18 -12.25
CA GLU A 35 -19.45 -3.25 -13.21
C GLU A 35 -19.09 -4.57 -12.50
N ILE A 36 -18.56 -4.47 -11.27
CA ILE A 36 -18.22 -5.62 -10.43
C ILE A 36 -18.81 -5.47 -9.04
N ASN A 37 -19.03 -6.61 -8.38
CA ASN A 37 -19.51 -6.67 -7.00
C ASN A 37 -18.42 -7.25 -6.09
N LEU A 38 -17.89 -6.43 -5.18
CA LEU A 38 -16.93 -6.89 -4.18
C LEU A 38 -17.65 -7.56 -2.99
N PRO A 39 -17.04 -8.57 -2.34
CA PRO A 39 -17.59 -9.17 -1.13
C PRO A 39 -17.83 -8.15 -0.02
N LYS A 40 -18.97 -8.26 0.65
CA LYS A 40 -19.39 -7.35 1.72
C LYS A 40 -18.74 -7.75 3.03
N MET A 41 -17.61 -7.11 3.37
CA MET A 41 -16.83 -7.49 4.57
C MET A 41 -17.37 -6.89 5.87
N GLN A 42 -17.97 -5.70 5.82
CA GLN A 42 -18.54 -5.02 6.98
C GLN A 42 -19.57 -3.95 6.56
N PRO A 43 -20.46 -3.52 7.47
CA PRO A 43 -21.31 -2.34 7.25
C PRO A 43 -20.46 -1.09 6.97
N GLY A 44 -20.79 -0.36 5.90
CA GLY A 44 -20.03 0.80 5.44
C GLY A 44 -20.43 2.12 6.08
N SER A 45 -21.55 2.18 6.82
CA SER A 45 -22.01 3.37 7.52
C SER A 45 -22.95 2.99 8.65
N SER A 46 -22.86 3.70 9.77
CA SER A 46 -23.81 3.62 10.87
C SER A 46 -25.17 4.26 10.57
N ILE A 47 -25.24 5.15 9.56
CA ILE A 47 -26.43 5.94 9.23
C ILE A 47 -27.15 5.41 7.99
N MET A 48 -26.43 4.86 7.01
CA MET A 48 -27.00 4.37 5.75
C MET A 48 -27.13 2.84 5.76
N PRO A 49 -28.34 2.28 6.02
CA PRO A 49 -28.54 0.83 6.03
C PRO A 49 -28.19 0.23 4.67
N GLY A 50 -27.42 -0.85 4.67
CA GLY A 50 -27.04 -1.57 3.46
C GLY A 50 -25.90 -0.96 2.64
N LYS A 51 -25.36 0.22 3.02
CA LYS A 51 -24.13 0.75 2.43
C LYS A 51 -22.96 -0.17 2.78
N VAL A 52 -22.14 -0.51 1.80
CA VAL A 52 -20.91 -1.29 1.96
C VAL A 52 -19.79 -0.60 1.20
N ASN A 53 -18.61 -0.52 1.82
CA ASN A 53 -17.43 0.12 1.24
C ASN A 53 -16.39 -0.94 0.82
N PRO A 54 -15.53 -0.64 -0.17
CA PRO A 54 -14.47 -1.54 -0.63
C PRO A 54 -13.26 -1.53 0.33
N VAL A 55 -13.47 -1.89 1.60
CA VAL A 55 -12.50 -1.72 2.69
C VAL A 55 -11.21 -2.54 2.52
N ILE A 56 -11.28 -3.66 1.81
CA ILE A 56 -10.10 -4.50 1.54
C ILE A 56 -9.15 -3.81 0.54
N PRO A 57 -9.60 -3.37 -0.66
CA PRO A 57 -8.80 -2.50 -1.50
C PRO A 57 -8.26 -1.24 -0.79
N GLU A 58 -9.06 -0.63 0.10
CA GLU A 58 -8.66 0.58 0.83
C GLU A 58 -7.49 0.33 1.80
N VAL A 59 -7.50 -0.78 2.55
CA VAL A 59 -6.37 -1.12 3.44
C VAL A 59 -5.12 -1.51 2.65
N VAL A 60 -5.29 -2.19 1.51
CA VAL A 60 -4.16 -2.51 0.61
C VAL A 60 -3.53 -1.24 0.03
N ASN A 61 -4.34 -0.24 -0.36
CA ASN A 61 -3.82 1.05 -0.80
C ASN A 61 -2.98 1.72 0.30
N GLN A 62 -3.44 1.71 1.56
CA GLN A 62 -2.71 2.29 2.69
C GLN A 62 -1.35 1.60 2.91
N VAL A 63 -1.32 0.26 2.88
CA VAL A 63 -0.06 -0.52 2.93
C VAL A 63 0.86 -0.13 1.79
N CYS A 64 0.34 -0.04 0.55
CA CYS A 64 1.16 0.33 -0.61
C CYS A 64 1.77 1.73 -0.45
N TYR A 65 1.02 2.70 0.09
CA TYR A 65 1.55 4.04 0.36
C TYR A 65 2.67 4.01 1.40
N PHE A 66 2.49 3.24 2.48
CA PHE A 66 3.52 3.06 3.49
C PHE A 66 4.81 2.48 2.89
N VAL A 67 4.71 1.41 2.09
CA VAL A 67 5.87 0.78 1.44
C VAL A 67 6.60 1.74 0.49
N ILE A 68 5.88 2.57 -0.25
CA ILE A 68 6.48 3.60 -1.11
C ILE A 68 7.25 4.62 -0.27
N GLY A 69 6.72 5.04 0.88
CA GLY A 69 7.42 5.93 1.81
C GLY A 69 8.66 5.27 2.43
N ALA A 70 8.55 4.00 2.83
CA ALA A 70 9.66 3.22 3.36
C ALA A 70 10.81 3.08 2.36
N ASP A 71 10.53 2.98 1.06
CA ASP A 71 11.56 2.97 0.01
C ASP A 71 12.39 4.25 -0.02
N VAL A 72 11.77 5.40 0.22
CA VAL A 72 12.47 6.69 0.34
C VAL A 72 13.37 6.68 1.57
N THR A 73 12.89 6.18 2.71
CA THR A 73 13.69 6.03 3.93
C THR A 73 14.90 5.12 3.70
N VAL A 74 14.73 3.96 3.06
CA VAL A 74 15.83 3.04 2.71
C VAL A 74 16.83 3.71 1.78
N THR A 75 16.35 4.49 0.81
CA THR A 75 17.20 5.20 -0.16
C THR A 75 18.13 6.18 0.56
N PHE A 76 17.60 7.05 1.43
CA PHE A 76 18.43 8.01 2.18
C PHE A 76 19.35 7.32 3.20
N ALA A 77 18.88 6.27 3.88
CA ALA A 77 19.71 5.52 4.82
C ALA A 77 20.92 4.88 4.12
N CYS A 78 20.72 4.35 2.91
CA CYS A 78 21.81 3.74 2.14
C CYS A 78 22.77 4.78 1.54
N GLU A 79 22.27 5.96 1.16
CA GLU A 79 23.09 7.07 0.64
C GLU A 79 23.98 7.68 1.73
N GLY A 80 23.49 7.80 2.97
CA GLY A 80 24.23 8.40 4.08
C GLY A 80 25.46 7.63 4.60
N GLY A 81 25.91 6.59 3.92
CA GLY A 81 27.13 5.86 4.31
C GLY A 81 28.38 6.74 4.29
N GLN A 82 29.29 6.55 5.25
CA GLN A 82 30.51 7.37 5.37
C GLN A 82 31.76 6.48 5.42
N LEU A 83 32.61 6.62 4.40
CA LEU A 83 33.89 5.90 4.29
C LEU A 83 33.72 4.38 4.46
N GLN A 84 34.25 3.79 5.53
CA GLN A 84 34.30 2.34 5.72
C GLN A 84 32.98 1.73 6.22
N LEU A 85 31.99 2.53 6.62
CA LEU A 85 30.79 2.00 7.26
C LEU A 85 29.53 2.83 7.00
N ASN A 86 28.40 2.14 6.91
CA ASN A 86 27.08 2.77 7.00
C ASN A 86 26.46 2.48 8.37
N VAL A 87 26.18 3.51 9.15
CA VAL A 87 25.61 3.39 10.51
C VAL A 87 24.07 3.42 10.52
N PHE A 88 23.44 3.63 9.36
CA PHE A 88 21.99 3.72 9.19
C PHE A 88 21.34 2.38 8.79
N GLU A 89 22.09 1.28 8.83
CA GLU A 89 21.56 -0.07 8.58
C GLU A 89 20.33 -0.43 9.44
N PRO A 90 20.22 -0.06 10.73
CA PRO A 90 19.05 -0.39 11.53
C PRO A 90 17.73 0.14 10.96
N VAL A 91 17.70 1.40 10.49
CA VAL A 91 16.48 1.98 9.91
C VAL A 91 16.21 1.44 8.50
N ALA A 92 17.27 1.14 7.72
CA ALA A 92 17.12 0.50 6.42
C ALA A 92 16.54 -0.91 6.53
N ALA A 93 17.06 -1.72 7.46
CA ALA A 93 16.59 -3.07 7.73
C ALA A 93 15.15 -3.07 8.28
N TYR A 94 14.85 -2.24 9.27
CA TYR A 94 13.49 -2.14 9.84
C TYR A 94 12.46 -1.77 8.75
N SER A 95 12.75 -0.73 7.96
CA SER A 95 11.84 -0.26 6.91
C SER A 95 11.63 -1.33 5.82
N LEU A 96 12.70 -2.04 5.43
CA LEU A 96 12.63 -3.11 4.44
C LEU A 96 11.85 -4.32 4.95
N PHE A 97 12.18 -4.85 6.13
CA PHE A 97 11.52 -6.04 6.67
C PHE A 97 10.05 -5.77 7.02
N ASN A 98 9.74 -4.60 7.58
CA ASN A 98 8.36 -4.23 7.83
C ASN A 98 7.56 -4.12 6.52
N SER A 99 8.17 -3.59 5.45
CA SER A 99 7.54 -3.56 4.13
C SER A 99 7.28 -4.95 3.55
N ILE A 100 8.17 -5.92 3.79
CA ILE A 100 8.00 -7.32 3.37
C ILE A 100 6.87 -8.00 4.15
N VAL A 101 6.74 -7.73 5.45
CA VAL A 101 5.69 -8.35 6.30
C VAL A 101 4.31 -7.77 5.98
N MET A 102 4.23 -6.50 5.61
CA MET A 102 2.96 -5.85 5.30
C MET A 102 2.40 -6.20 3.90
N LEU A 103 3.26 -6.48 2.92
CA LEU A 103 2.89 -6.82 1.53
C LEU A 103 2.59 -8.32 1.37
#